data_AF-A0A953G8G2-F1
#
_entry.id   AF-A0A953G8G2-F1
#
_cell.length_a   1.000
_cell.length_b   1.000
_cell.length_c   1.000
_cell.angle_alpha   90.00
_cell.angle_beta   90.00
_cell.angle_gamma   90.00
#
_symmetry.space_group_name_H-M   'P 1'
#
loop_
_entity.id
_entity.type
_entity.pdbx_description
1 polymer ?
#
loop_
_entity_poly.entity_id
_entity_poly.type
_entity_poly.pdbx_seq_one_letter_code
_entity_poly.pdbx_strand_id
1 'polypeptide(L)'
;MMNEKVSQIMTSNLITVNPNDNLHDIKEIMISKKIQHVPVTEDRQLKGMLSMNDIFKKCKEQQDLSKVTAKDVMTPKVAYIEPSDKIGTAAEVFMEHLFHAIPVVENGELVGIVTTFDVLKYAYNKEYPPRA
;
A
#
# COMPACT_ATOMS: atom_id res chain seq x y z
N MET A 1 9.51 -1.64 -22.60
CA MET A 1 8.32 -0.79 -22.39
C MET A 1 7.47 -1.35 -21.26
N MET A 2 6.88 -0.50 -20.42
CA MET A 2 6.03 -0.86 -19.26
C MET A 2 4.55 -0.66 -19.61
N ASN A 3 4.09 -1.32 -20.68
CA ASN A 3 2.74 -1.14 -21.23
C ASN A 3 1.73 -2.18 -20.74
N GLU A 4 2.23 -3.18 -20.02
CA GLU A 4 1.45 -4.21 -19.38
C GLU A 4 0.59 -3.64 -18.25
N LYS A 5 -0.47 -4.36 -17.88
CA LYS A 5 -1.45 -3.94 -16.88
C LYS A 5 -0.89 -4.09 -15.46
N VAL A 6 -1.22 -3.16 -14.57
CA VAL A 6 -0.92 -3.22 -13.13
C VAL A 6 -1.43 -4.51 -12.51
N SER A 7 -2.59 -5.00 -12.96
CA SER A 7 -3.16 -6.27 -12.50
C SER A 7 -2.22 -7.48 -12.62
N GLN A 8 -1.18 -7.40 -13.46
CA GLN A 8 -0.20 -8.48 -13.63
C GLN A 8 0.91 -8.48 -12.57
N ILE A 9 1.10 -7.38 -11.84
CA ILE A 9 2.18 -7.23 -10.85
C ILE A 9 1.67 -6.87 -9.46
N MET A 10 0.41 -6.45 -9.32
CA MET A 10 -0.17 -6.11 -8.02
C MET A 10 -0.29 -7.33 -7.10
N THR A 11 -0.26 -7.09 -5.80
CA THR A 11 -0.64 -8.08 -4.79
C THR A 11 -2.14 -8.01 -4.54
N SER A 12 -2.87 -9.10 -4.79
CA SER A 12 -4.32 -9.20 -4.55
C SER A 12 -4.69 -9.85 -3.21
N ASN A 13 -3.76 -10.55 -2.56
CA ASN A 13 -3.99 -11.06 -1.20
C ASN A 13 -3.71 -9.94 -0.19
N LEU A 14 -4.76 -9.16 0.08
CA LEU A 14 -4.64 -7.91 0.82
C LEU A 14 -4.66 -8.13 2.32
N ILE A 15 -3.72 -7.47 2.99
CA ILE A 15 -3.81 -7.19 4.42
C ILE A 15 -4.32 -5.77 4.53
N THR A 16 -5.46 -5.59 5.21
CA THR A 16 -6.07 -4.29 5.47
C THR A 16 -6.39 -4.13 6.93
N VAL A 17 -6.64 -2.90 7.36
CA VAL A 17 -7.04 -2.56 8.73
C VAL A 17 -8.29 -1.67 8.70
N ASN A 18 -9.06 -1.66 9.78
CA ASN A 18 -10.23 -0.80 9.94
C ASN A 18 -9.81 0.59 10.45
N PRO A 19 -10.52 1.68 10.07
CA PRO A 19 -10.27 3.01 10.63
C PRO A 19 -10.25 3.10 12.16
N ASN A 20 -10.99 2.22 12.84
CA ASN A 20 -11.10 2.23 14.30
C ASN A 20 -10.10 1.28 15.00
N ASP A 21 -9.30 0.53 14.24
CA ASP A 21 -8.25 -0.31 14.82
C ASP A 21 -7.18 0.56 15.48
N ASN A 22 -6.66 0.12 16.62
CA ASN A 22 -5.62 0.85 17.34
C ASN A 22 -4.23 0.65 16.70
N LEU A 23 -3.34 1.63 16.86
CA LEU A 23 -2.01 1.59 16.25
C LEU A 23 -1.11 0.49 16.81
N HIS A 24 -1.34 0.04 18.05
CA HIS A 24 -0.55 -1.05 18.62
C HIS A 24 -0.74 -2.34 17.81
N ASP A 25 -1.98 -2.75 17.58
CA ASP A 25 -2.30 -3.98 16.87
C ASP A 25 -1.94 -3.89 15.40
N ILE A 26 -2.16 -2.73 14.77
CA ILE A 26 -1.73 -2.46 13.39
C ILE A 26 -0.21 -2.61 13.27
N LYS A 27 0.57 -2.05 14.20
CA LYS A 27 2.02 -2.18 14.22
C LYS A 27 2.46 -3.65 14.34
N GLU A 28 1.82 -4.45 15.20
CA GLU A 28 2.11 -5.88 15.32
C GLU A 28 1.77 -6.66 14.03
N ILE A 29 0.66 -6.33 13.36
CA ILE A 29 0.32 -6.89 12.05
C ILE A 29 1.40 -6.54 11.02
N MET A 30 1.82 -5.27 10.95
CA MET A 30 2.81 -4.82 9.97
C MET A 30 4.18 -5.50 10.19
N ILE A 31 4.61 -5.65 11.44
CA ILE A 31 5.85 -6.35 11.80
C ILE A 31 5.75 -7.84 11.44
N SER A 32 4.69 -8.52 11.89
CA SER A 32 4.53 -9.97 11.68
C SER A 32 4.41 -10.34 10.21
N LYS A 33 3.74 -9.49 9.42
CA LYS A 33 3.57 -9.67 7.97
C LYS A 33 4.72 -9.09 7.15
N LYS A 34 5.67 -8.40 7.78
CA LYS A 34 6.82 -7.75 7.14
C LYS A 34 6.41 -6.76 6.04
N ILE A 35 5.36 -5.97 6.31
CA ILE A 35 4.84 -4.95 5.38
C ILE A 35 5.14 -3.55 5.91
N GLN A 36 5.36 -2.62 4.98
CA GLN A 36 5.69 -1.22 5.29
C GLN A 36 4.49 -0.28 5.17
N HIS A 37 3.47 -0.69 4.41
CA HIS A 37 2.27 0.08 4.12
C HIS A 37 1.05 -0.83 4.25
N VAL A 38 -0.03 -0.30 4.79
CA VAL A 38 -1.30 -1.01 4.93
C VAL A 38 -2.46 -0.11 4.50
N PRO A 39 -3.34 -0.59 3.60
CA PRO A 39 -4.57 0.10 3.29
C PRO A 39 -5.54 0.09 4.48
N VAL A 40 -6.15 1.24 4.75
CA VAL A 40 -7.23 1.38 5.71
C VAL A 40 -8.56 1.30 4.97
N THR A 41 -9.39 0.33 5.32
CA THR A 41 -10.64 0.02 4.61
C THR A 41 -11.82 -0.11 5.55
N GLU A 42 -13.00 0.29 5.09
CA GLU A 42 -14.28 0.02 5.73
C GLU A 42 -15.21 -0.53 4.65
N ASP A 43 -15.79 -1.71 4.89
CA ASP A 43 -16.60 -2.45 3.91
C ASP A 43 -15.94 -2.57 2.52
N ARG A 44 -14.64 -2.92 2.50
CA ARG A 44 -13.77 -3.03 1.30
C ARG A 44 -13.50 -1.71 0.57
N GLN A 45 -14.12 -0.61 0.99
CA GLN A 45 -13.83 0.71 0.45
C GLN A 45 -12.56 1.27 1.05
N LEU A 46 -11.68 1.76 0.20
CA LEU A 46 -10.46 2.44 0.61
C LEU A 46 -10.79 3.77 1.30
N LYS A 47 -10.38 3.94 2.56
CA LYS A 47 -10.54 5.19 3.32
C LYS A 47 -9.23 5.96 3.46
N GLY A 48 -8.10 5.25 3.43
CA GLY A 48 -6.78 5.85 3.52
C GLY A 48 -5.65 4.83 3.43
N MET A 49 -4.43 5.33 3.60
CA MET A 49 -3.23 4.49 3.74
C MET A 49 -2.49 4.86 5.02
N LEU A 50 -1.82 3.86 5.58
CA LEU A 50 -1.00 4.03 6.77
C LEU A 50 0.35 3.35 6.54
N SER A 51 1.44 4.04 6.83
CA SER A 51 2.81 3.53 6.71
C SER A 51 3.45 3.30 8.07
N MET A 52 4.49 2.48 8.12
CA MET A 52 5.31 2.32 9.32
C MET A 52 5.87 3.67 9.80
N ASN A 53 6.22 4.57 8.87
CA ASN A 53 6.72 5.90 9.21
C ASN A 53 5.68 6.75 9.96
N ASP A 54 4.40 6.59 9.63
CA ASP A 54 3.31 7.31 10.32
C ASP A 54 3.16 6.81 11.76
N ILE A 55 3.25 5.50 11.98
CA ILE A 55 3.28 4.89 13.32
C ILE A 55 4.51 5.37 14.09
N PHE A 56 5.70 5.32 13.47
CA PHE A 56 6.95 5.73 14.13
C PHE A 56 6.95 7.19 14.57
N LYS A 57 6.36 8.09 13.78
CA LYS A 57 6.20 9.51 14.17
C LYS A 57 5.38 9.63 15.46
N LYS A 58 4.30 8.86 15.59
CA LYS A 58 3.43 8.87 16.79
C LYS A 58 4.10 8.24 18.01
N CYS A 59 4.90 7.20 17.83
CA CYS A 59 5.72 6.64 18.92
C CYS A 59 6.64 7.69 19.56
N LYS A 60 7.23 8.59 18.75
CA LYS A 60 8.13 9.65 19.25
C LYS A 60 7.42 10.69 20.10
N GLU A 61 6.12 10.87 19.92
CA GLU A 61 5.30 11.81 20.68
C GLU A 61 4.89 11.26 22.07
N GLN A 62 5.45 10.12 22.50
CA GLN A 62 5.16 9.43 23.77
C GLN A 62 3.66 9.10 23.97
N GLN A 63 2.91 8.96 22.89
CA GLN A 63 1.50 8.60 22.96
C GLN A 63 1.33 7.10 23.20
N ASP A 64 0.32 6.75 24.00
CA ASP A 64 -0.15 5.39 24.17
C ASP A 64 -0.86 4.93 22.88
N LEU A 65 -0.17 4.11 22.08
CA LEU A 65 -0.68 3.63 20.78
C LEU A 65 -1.97 2.82 20.90
N SER A 66 -2.29 2.28 22.09
CA SER A 66 -3.56 1.58 22.30
C SER A 66 -4.77 2.53 22.27
N LYS A 67 -4.56 3.83 22.41
CA LYS A 67 -5.60 4.88 22.41
C LYS A 67 -5.68 5.68 21.10
N VAL A 68 -4.74 5.46 20.20
CA VAL A 68 -4.68 6.13 18.89
C VAL A 68 -5.15 5.14 17.83
N THR A 69 -6.07 5.56 16.98
CA THR A 69 -6.64 4.72 15.92
C THR A 69 -5.98 4.97 14.58
N ALA A 70 -6.20 4.06 13.61
CA ALA A 70 -5.78 4.25 12.23
C ALA A 70 -6.29 5.59 11.66
N LYS A 71 -7.57 5.92 11.93
CA LYS A 71 -8.21 7.14 11.42
C LYS A 71 -7.51 8.42 11.87
N ASP A 72 -6.90 8.42 13.06
CA ASP A 72 -6.22 9.59 13.62
C ASP A 72 -4.91 9.92 12.89
N VAL A 73 -4.34 8.96 12.16
CA VAL A 73 -2.95 9.01 11.67
C VAL A 73 -2.81 8.67 10.18
N MET A 74 -3.76 7.93 9.61
CA MET A 74 -3.76 7.59 8.19
C MET A 74 -3.75 8.84 7.31
N THR A 75 -3.19 8.70 6.12
CA THR A 75 -3.42 9.67 5.05
C THR A 75 -4.78 9.36 4.42
N PRO A 76 -5.79 10.24 4.54
CA PRO A 76 -7.10 10.02 3.93
C PRO A 76 -7.06 10.37 2.43
N LYS A 77 -8.03 9.88 1.65
CA LYS A 77 -8.23 10.24 0.24
C LYS A 77 -6.94 10.10 -0.61
N VAL A 78 -6.30 8.96 -0.48
CA VAL A 78 -5.10 8.63 -1.25
C VAL A 78 -5.42 8.46 -2.73
N ALA A 79 -4.47 8.85 -3.58
CA ALA A 79 -4.51 8.48 -4.98
C ALA A 79 -4.46 6.95 -5.12
N TYR A 80 -5.21 6.43 -6.08
CA TYR A 80 -5.23 5.02 -6.44
C TYR A 80 -5.13 4.90 -7.96
N ILE A 81 -4.84 3.68 -8.43
CA ILE A 81 -4.86 3.31 -9.83
C ILE A 81 -5.84 2.17 -10.05
N GLU A 82 -6.24 1.93 -11.29
CA GLU A 82 -7.10 0.82 -11.69
C GLU A 82 -6.29 -0.41 -12.13
N PRO A 83 -6.85 -1.63 -12.05
CA PRO A 83 -6.15 -2.84 -12.52
C PRO A 83 -5.73 -2.77 -14.00
N SER A 84 -6.50 -2.05 -14.81
CA SER A 84 -6.24 -1.84 -16.24
C SER A 84 -5.17 -0.81 -16.56
N ASP A 85 -4.76 0.02 -15.59
CA ASP A 85 -3.71 1.00 -15.80
C ASP A 85 -2.39 0.33 -16.14
N LYS A 86 -1.51 1.08 -16.81
CA LYS A 86 -0.21 0.56 -17.22
C LYS A 86 0.75 0.55 -16.04
N ILE A 87 1.66 -0.42 -16.01
CA ILE A 87 2.77 -0.44 -15.05
C ILE A 87 3.59 0.87 -15.13
N GLY A 88 3.74 1.43 -16.33
CA GLY A 88 4.40 2.73 -16.53
C GLY A 88 3.72 3.88 -15.77
N THR A 89 2.39 3.87 -15.66
CA THR A 89 1.64 4.85 -14.86
C THR A 89 1.97 4.72 -13.37
N ALA A 90 2.03 3.49 -12.85
CA ALA A 90 2.47 3.27 -11.46
C ALA A 90 3.91 3.75 -11.23
N ALA A 91 4.82 3.49 -12.19
CA ALA A 91 6.20 3.96 -12.12
C ALA A 91 6.30 5.49 -12.10
N GLU A 92 5.52 6.18 -12.95
CA GLU A 92 5.44 7.65 -12.98
C GLU A 92 4.97 8.21 -11.63
N VAL A 93 3.88 7.67 -11.07
CA VAL A 93 3.39 8.05 -9.73
C VAL A 93 4.47 7.88 -8.66
N PHE A 94 5.26 6.80 -8.71
CA PHE A 94 6.37 6.58 -7.78
C PHE A 94 7.58 7.50 -7.99
N MET A 95 7.79 8.01 -9.20
CA MET A 95 8.89 8.94 -9.49
C MET A 95 8.53 10.38 -9.13
N GLU A 96 7.27 10.77 -9.33
CA GLU A 96 6.78 12.11 -9.02
C GLU A 96 6.46 12.30 -7.53
N HIS A 97 6.15 11.21 -6.83
CA HIS A 97 5.76 11.26 -5.43
C HIS A 97 6.64 10.36 -4.57
N LEU A 98 6.88 10.78 -3.33
CA LEU A 98 7.68 10.02 -2.36
C LEU A 98 6.90 8.85 -1.73
N PHE A 99 5.89 8.33 -2.42
CA PHE A 99 5.12 7.17 -1.96
C PHE A 99 5.81 5.88 -2.43
N HIS A 100 5.68 4.81 -1.65
CA HIS A 100 6.27 3.50 -1.99
C HIS A 100 5.23 2.39 -2.15
N ALA A 101 3.96 2.73 -2.03
CA ALA A 101 2.84 1.84 -2.28
C ALA A 101 1.64 2.64 -2.81
N ILE A 102 0.95 2.08 -3.79
CA ILE A 102 -0.26 2.63 -4.40
C ILE A 102 -1.37 1.58 -4.28
N PRO A 103 -2.51 1.91 -3.68
CA PRO A 103 -3.67 1.03 -3.69
C PRO A 103 -4.25 0.92 -5.10
N VAL A 104 -4.70 -0.28 -5.45
CA VAL A 104 -5.39 -0.57 -6.71
C VAL A 104 -6.87 -0.76 -6.42
N VAL A 105 -7.71 0.07 -7.03
CA VAL A 105 -9.15 0.14 -6.76
C VAL A 105 -9.91 -0.15 -8.06
N GLU A 106 -10.96 -0.96 -7.97
CA GLU A 106 -11.87 -1.26 -9.08
C GLU A 106 -13.30 -1.16 -8.59
N ASN A 107 -14.17 -0.45 -9.30
CA ASN A 107 -15.57 -0.23 -8.91
C ASN A 107 -15.75 0.31 -7.47
N GLY A 108 -14.79 1.11 -6.98
CA GLY A 108 -14.81 1.69 -5.64
C GLY A 108 -14.35 0.74 -4.52
N GLU A 109 -13.97 -0.49 -4.85
CA GLU A 109 -13.41 -1.46 -3.90
C GLU A 109 -11.90 -1.59 -4.05
N LEU A 110 -11.20 -1.77 -2.93
CA LEU A 110 -9.78 -2.11 -2.96
C LEU A 110 -9.61 -3.57 -3.44
N VAL A 111 -8.89 -3.74 -4.55
CA VAL A 111 -8.65 -5.05 -5.18
C VAL A 111 -7.18 -5.45 -5.24
N GLY A 112 -6.28 -4.49 -4.99
CA GLY A 112 -4.86 -4.76 -4.99
C GLY A 112 -4.04 -3.66 -4.33
N ILE A 113 -2.74 -3.91 -4.22
CA ILE A 113 -1.72 -2.92 -3.89
C ILE A 113 -0.50 -3.17 -4.77
N VAL A 114 0.11 -2.11 -5.28
CA VAL A 114 1.38 -2.18 -6.01
C VAL A 114 2.42 -1.35 -5.27
N THR A 115 3.65 -1.81 -5.25
CA THR A 115 4.77 -1.14 -4.60
C THR A 115 5.89 -0.85 -5.59
N THR A 116 6.82 0.01 -5.21
CA THR A 116 8.07 0.23 -5.97
C THR A 116 8.84 -1.07 -6.18
N PHE A 117 8.77 -2.00 -5.23
CA PHE A 117 9.39 -3.31 -5.32
C PHE A 117 8.75 -4.18 -6.41
N ASP A 118 7.44 -4.12 -6.59
CA ASP A 118 6.75 -4.88 -7.65
C ASP A 118 7.15 -4.40 -9.04
N VAL A 119 7.25 -3.08 -9.23
CA VAL A 119 7.74 -2.47 -10.49
C VAL A 119 9.20 -2.84 -10.74
N LEU A 120 10.06 -2.77 -9.71
CA LEU A 120 11.45 -3.18 -9.80
C LEU A 120 11.58 -4.67 -10.18
N LYS A 121 10.85 -5.53 -9.48
CA LYS A 121 10.83 -6.98 -9.73
C LYS A 121 10.36 -7.29 -11.15
N TYR A 122 9.33 -6.59 -11.62
CA TYR A 122 8.85 -6.70 -12.99
C TYR A 122 9.92 -6.31 -14.01
N ALA A 123 10.56 -5.15 -13.84
CA ALA A 123 11.63 -4.70 -14.74
C ALA A 123 12.82 -5.67 -14.73
N TYR A 124 13.22 -6.14 -13.55
CA TYR A 124 14.30 -7.13 -13.40
C TYR A 124 13.98 -8.45 -14.11
N ASN A 125 12.80 -9.03 -13.87
CA ASN A 125 12.42 -10.31 -14.47
C ASN A 125 12.25 -10.22 -16.00
N LYS A 126 11.94 -9.02 -16.52
CA LYS A 126 11.84 -8.78 -17.96
C LYS A 126 13.22 -8.79 -18.63
N GLU A 127 14.22 -8.22 -17.97
CA GLU A 127 15.61 -8.18 -18.44
C GLU A 127 16.36 -9.49 -18.17
N TYR A 128 16.08 -10.11 -17.02
CA TYR A 128 16.70 -11.35 -16.54
C TYR A 128 15.63 -12.39 -16.23
N PRO A 129 15.08 -13.08 -17.25
CA PRO A 129 14.10 -14.12 -17.03
C PRO A 129 14.64 -15.22 -16.12
N PRO A 130 13.83 -15.78 -15.21
CA PRO A 130 14.25 -16.93 -14.41
C PRO A 130 14.78 -18.03 -15.32
N ARG A 131 15.93 -18.61 -14.97
CA ARG A 131 16.43 -19.79 -15.69
C ARG A 131 15.41 -20.91 -15.50
N ALA A 132 14.94 -21.47 -16.62
CA ALA A 132 14.05 -22.63 -16.65
C ALA A 132 14.70 -23.86 -16.02
#